data_AF-A0A1C5JTW1-F1
#
_entry.id   AF-A0A1C5JTW1-F1
#
_cell.length_a   1.000
_cell.length_b   1.000
_cell.length_c   1.000
_cell.angle_alpha   90.00
_cell.angle_beta   90.00
_cell.angle_gamma   90.00
#
_symmetry.space_group_name_H-M   'P 1'
#
loop_
_entity.id
_entity.type
_entity.pdbx_description
1 polymer ?
#
loop_
_entity_poly.entity_id
_entity_poly.type
_entity_poly.pdbx_seq_one_letter_code
_entity_poly.pdbx_strand_id
1 'polypeptide(L)'
;MPDAGPTAVLPRRPLTVGELLDSAVLLLRDHARVLVPFAALLAAGEQLLLLPVRLAAGTDQPVWFAEFGRFGWYWLLLVIGAATEAMIIMVLGNPAARAAGAALLGRRAGARELLRPAGARWGGTLLLVPVVGAVMTTAALLGPTWIIGFALLGAVAPALVVDRVHPLRAPLRSATLAVRAGGRAGAVRLLGYLAWWLVRVGLGVGVYYGLDGLDLLPETWQIPVSLLIWAGVNSVAYPAIACLDAVVHLETRIRTEGLDILLARAPAGTPDAALLAALR
;
A
#
# COMPACT_ATOMS: atom_id res chain seq x y z
N MET A 1 3.14 -11.17 -37.23
CA MET A 1 2.25 -10.81 -36.10
C MET A 1 2.53 -9.35 -35.80
N PRO A 2 1.55 -8.43 -35.87
CA PRO A 2 1.84 -7.04 -35.60
C PRO A 2 2.19 -6.90 -34.12
N ASP A 3 3.24 -6.13 -33.87
CA ASP A 3 3.83 -5.84 -32.58
C ASP A 3 2.76 -5.46 -31.56
N ALA A 4 2.58 -6.28 -30.53
CA ALA A 4 1.92 -5.83 -29.31
C ALA A 4 2.78 -4.68 -28.78
N GLY A 5 2.32 -3.44 -29.00
CA GLY A 5 2.97 -2.26 -28.45
C GLY A 5 3.18 -2.41 -26.94
N PRO A 6 4.11 -1.62 -26.34
CA PRO A 6 4.46 -1.77 -24.92
C PRO A 6 3.20 -1.88 -24.07
N THR A 7 3.08 -2.94 -23.27
CA THR A 7 1.92 -3.16 -22.40
C THR A 7 1.73 -1.94 -21.51
N ALA A 8 0.70 -1.16 -21.80
CA ALA A 8 0.40 0.04 -21.04
C ALA A 8 0.06 -0.37 -19.60
N VAL A 9 0.89 0.05 -18.64
CA VAL A 9 0.74 -0.27 -17.21
C VAL A 9 -0.62 0.19 -16.68
N LEU A 10 -1.23 1.22 -17.27
CA LEU A 10 -2.58 1.66 -16.90
C LEU A 10 -3.34 2.18 -18.14
N PRO A 11 -4.23 1.37 -18.75
CA PRO A 11 -5.02 1.83 -19.88
C PRO A 11 -6.10 2.83 -19.45
N ARG A 12 -6.47 3.74 -20.34
CA ARG A 12 -7.54 4.74 -20.12
C ARG A 12 -8.93 4.15 -20.33
N ARG A 13 -9.20 3.01 -19.69
CA ARG A 13 -10.52 2.34 -19.70
C ARG A 13 -10.77 1.70 -18.34
N PRO A 14 -12.03 1.44 -17.98
CA PRO A 14 -12.33 0.69 -16.77
C PRO A 14 -11.72 -0.71 -16.82
N LEU A 15 -11.14 -1.15 -15.70
CA LEU A 15 -10.41 -2.42 -15.59
C LEU A 15 -11.20 -3.46 -14.79
N THR A 16 -11.01 -4.73 -15.14
CA THR A 16 -11.42 -5.87 -14.32
C THR A 16 -10.55 -5.98 -13.07
N VAL A 17 -10.98 -6.79 -12.09
CA VAL A 17 -10.21 -6.97 -10.84
C VAL A 17 -8.83 -7.59 -11.11
N GLY A 18 -8.75 -8.56 -12.01
CA GLY A 18 -7.48 -9.18 -12.40
C GLY A 18 -6.53 -8.19 -13.08
N GLU A 19 -7.04 -7.38 -14.01
CA GLU A 19 -6.23 -6.34 -14.68
C GLU A 19 -5.75 -5.26 -13.70
N LEU A 20 -6.52 -4.93 -12.65
CA LEU A 20 -6.09 -4.00 -11.60
C LEU A 20 -4.91 -4.55 -10.79
N LEU A 21 -4.97 -5.83 -10.41
CA LEU A 21 -3.89 -6.50 -9.68
C LEU A 21 -2.63 -6.60 -10.54
N ASP A 22 -2.77 -6.98 -11.81
CA ASP A 22 -1.65 -7.05 -12.75
C ASP A 22 -1.01 -5.67 -12.98
N SER A 23 -1.84 -4.64 -13.20
CA SER A 23 -1.37 -3.24 -13.34
C SER A 23 -0.60 -2.77 -12.11
N ALA A 24 -1.04 -3.12 -10.90
CA ALA A 24 -0.34 -2.79 -9.66
C ALA A 24 1.03 -3.49 -9.55
N VAL A 25 1.13 -4.75 -9.96
CA VAL A 25 2.38 -5.51 -9.98
C VAL A 25 3.33 -4.98 -11.06
N LEU A 26 2.84 -4.66 -12.25
CA LEU A 26 3.62 -4.01 -13.32
C LEU A 26 4.16 -2.66 -12.86
N LEU A 27 3.33 -1.85 -12.20
CA LEU A 27 3.74 -0.57 -11.65
C LEU A 27 4.85 -0.74 -10.58
N LEU A 28 4.69 -1.71 -9.68
CA LEU A 28 5.73 -2.03 -8.70
C LEU A 28 7.01 -2.45 -9.40
N ARG A 29 6.94 -3.35 -10.38
CA ARG A 29 8.10 -3.82 -11.15
C ARG A 29 8.83 -2.67 -11.84
N ASP A 30 8.11 -1.74 -12.43
CA ASP A 30 8.70 -0.59 -13.11
C ASP A 30 9.40 0.40 -12.18
N HIS A 31 9.02 0.42 -10.90
CA HIS A 31 9.56 1.34 -9.91
C HIS A 31 10.19 0.63 -8.71
N ALA A 32 10.51 -0.67 -8.83
CA ALA A 32 11.01 -1.51 -7.75
C ALA A 32 12.31 -0.96 -7.15
N ARG A 33 13.18 -0.37 -7.99
CA ARG A 33 14.45 0.27 -7.56
C ARG A 33 14.26 1.39 -6.55
N VAL A 34 13.07 1.98 -6.45
CA VAL A 34 12.74 3.02 -5.47
C VAL A 34 11.83 2.47 -4.39
N LEU A 35 10.74 1.81 -4.78
CA LEU A 35 9.70 1.38 -3.85
C LEU A 35 10.18 0.27 -2.91
N VAL A 36 10.93 -0.73 -3.40
CA VAL A 36 11.35 -1.87 -2.58
C VAL A 36 12.41 -1.48 -1.55
N PRO A 37 13.51 -0.77 -1.89
CA PRO A 37 14.46 -0.32 -0.86
C PRO A 37 13.81 0.61 0.17
N PHE A 38 12.92 1.50 -0.27
CA PHE A 38 12.22 2.39 0.66
C PHE A 38 11.30 1.62 1.59
N ALA A 39 10.55 0.64 1.06
CA ALA A 39 9.72 -0.25 1.87
C ALA A 39 10.56 -1.15 2.78
N ALA A 40 11.73 -1.62 2.36
CA ALA A 40 12.62 -2.44 3.18
C ALA A 40 13.10 -1.68 4.43
N LEU A 41 13.46 -0.39 4.28
CA LEU A 41 13.82 0.46 5.42
C LEU A 41 12.65 0.61 6.40
N LEU A 42 11.45 0.88 5.88
CA LEU A 42 10.25 1.05 6.70
C LEU A 42 9.83 -0.27 7.39
N ALA A 43 9.87 -1.38 6.66
CA ALA A 43 9.54 -2.71 7.17
C ALA A 43 10.54 -3.15 8.23
N ALA A 44 11.84 -2.91 8.05
CA ALA A 44 12.84 -3.17 9.09
C ALA A 44 12.54 -2.35 10.35
N GLY A 45 12.23 -1.06 10.19
CA GLY A 45 11.81 -0.19 11.30
C GLY A 45 10.57 -0.71 12.04
N GLU A 46 9.56 -1.18 11.31
CA GLU A 46 8.38 -1.84 11.88
C GLU A 46 8.74 -3.11 12.65
N GLN A 47 9.58 -3.99 12.10
CA GLN A 47 9.96 -5.22 12.78
C GLN A 47 10.68 -4.94 14.11
N LEU A 48 11.53 -3.90 14.15
CA LEU A 48 12.19 -3.45 15.37
C LEU A 48 11.19 -2.81 16.36
N LEU A 49 10.24 -2.02 15.87
CA LEU A 49 9.20 -1.40 16.70
C LEU A 49 8.27 -2.44 17.35
N LEU A 50 7.91 -3.49 16.62
CA LEU A 50 7.01 -4.54 17.09
C LEU A 50 7.69 -5.56 18.01
N LEU A 51 9.02 -5.70 17.96
CA LEU A 51 9.78 -6.64 18.78
C LEU A 51 9.47 -6.55 20.29
N PRO A 52 9.53 -5.39 20.96
CA PRO A 52 9.22 -5.32 22.39
C PRO A 52 7.78 -5.74 22.70
N VAL A 53 6.83 -5.45 21.80
CA VAL A 53 5.43 -5.85 21.97
C VAL A 53 5.25 -7.36 21.80
N ARG A 54 5.98 -7.98 20.87
CA ARG A 54 6.02 -9.45 20.69
C ARG A 54 6.54 -10.15 21.94
N LEU A 55 7.66 -9.68 22.47
CA LEU A 55 8.24 -10.21 23.71
C LEU A 55 7.29 -10.06 24.91
N ALA A 56 6.61 -8.91 25.03
CA ALA A 56 5.61 -8.68 26.08
C ALA A 56 4.37 -9.59 25.93
N ALA A 57 3.97 -9.86 24.68
CA ALA A 57 2.87 -10.77 24.36
C ALA A 57 3.22 -12.25 24.54
N GLY A 58 4.50 -12.59 24.72
CA GLY A 58 4.96 -13.97 24.79
C GLY A 58 4.73 -14.73 23.50
N THR A 59 4.82 -14.06 22.36
CA THR A 59 4.69 -14.72 21.07
C THR A 59 6.06 -15.22 20.63
N ASP A 60 6.10 -16.45 20.12
CA ASP A 60 7.33 -17.06 19.61
C ASP A 60 7.44 -16.98 18.09
N GLN A 61 8.67 -16.89 17.60
CA GLN A 61 8.96 -17.06 16.18
C GLN A 61 8.53 -18.44 15.66
N PRO A 62 8.23 -18.58 14.36
CA PRO A 62 8.17 -17.53 13.34
C PRO A 62 6.77 -16.93 13.13
N VAL A 63 5.74 -17.58 13.66
CA VAL A 63 4.34 -17.26 13.33
C VAL A 63 3.74 -16.27 14.32
N TRP A 64 4.40 -16.05 15.47
CA TRP A 64 4.01 -15.09 16.49
C TRP A 64 2.55 -15.27 16.95
N PHE A 65 2.07 -16.52 17.03
CA PHE A 65 0.70 -16.82 17.43
C PHE A 65 0.46 -16.60 18.92
N ALA A 66 -0.81 -16.39 19.29
CA ALA A 66 -1.22 -16.19 20.66
C ALA A 66 -1.09 -17.48 21.51
N GLU A 67 -0.50 -17.35 22.69
CA GLU A 67 -0.67 -18.33 23.76
C GLU A 67 -2.04 -18.15 24.44
N PHE A 68 -2.64 -19.26 24.89
CA PHE A 68 -3.86 -19.22 25.70
C PHE A 68 -3.59 -18.44 27.00
N GLY A 69 -4.31 -17.33 27.20
CA GLY A 69 -4.21 -16.47 28.40
C GLY A 69 -3.58 -15.10 28.18
N ARG A 70 -2.98 -14.81 27.02
CA ARG A 70 -2.34 -13.50 26.71
C ARG A 70 -3.05 -12.72 25.60
N PHE A 71 -4.34 -13.00 25.40
CA PHE A 71 -5.13 -12.43 24.30
C PHE A 71 -5.08 -10.89 24.24
N GLY A 72 -5.10 -10.18 25.38
CA GLY A 72 -5.05 -8.72 25.39
C GLY A 72 -3.75 -8.16 24.79
N TRP A 73 -2.60 -8.74 25.13
CA TRP A 73 -1.30 -8.33 24.58
C TRP A 73 -1.16 -8.71 23.11
N TYR A 74 -1.63 -9.91 22.75
CA TYR A 74 -1.68 -10.33 21.35
C TYR A 74 -2.58 -9.41 20.51
N TRP A 75 -3.74 -9.02 21.04
CA TRP A 75 -4.62 -8.06 20.39
C TRP A 75 -3.95 -6.70 20.20
N LEU A 76 -3.25 -6.20 21.24
CA LEU A 76 -2.48 -4.96 21.13
C LEU A 76 -1.37 -5.07 20.07
N LEU A 77 -0.69 -6.21 19.97
CA LEU A 77 0.27 -6.48 18.91
C LEU A 77 -0.36 -6.38 17.52
N LEU A 78 -1.54 -6.97 17.32
CA LEU A 78 -2.28 -6.86 16.06
C LEU A 78 -2.72 -5.42 15.76
N VAL A 79 -3.18 -4.69 16.78
CA VAL A 79 -3.60 -3.28 16.67
C VAL A 79 -2.44 -2.40 16.24
N ILE A 80 -1.29 -2.52 16.90
CA ILE A 80 -0.08 -1.74 16.59
C ILE A 80 0.45 -2.14 15.21
N GLY A 81 0.50 -3.45 14.91
CA GLY A 81 0.91 -3.96 13.61
C GLY A 81 0.05 -3.40 12.47
N ALA A 82 -1.27 -3.49 12.57
CA ALA A 82 -2.19 -2.99 11.55
C ALA A 82 -2.08 -1.47 11.36
N ALA A 83 -1.92 -0.70 12.45
CA ALA A 83 -1.73 0.74 12.37
C ALA A 83 -0.39 1.11 11.71
N THR A 84 0.70 0.43 12.09
CA THR A 84 2.04 0.67 11.55
C THR A 84 2.10 0.30 10.07
N GLU A 85 1.49 -0.82 9.68
CA GLU A 85 1.35 -1.22 8.28
C GLU A 85 0.60 -0.16 7.46
N ALA A 86 -0.56 0.32 7.96
CA ALA A 86 -1.33 1.36 7.27
C ALA A 86 -0.54 2.67 7.11
N MET A 87 0.25 3.04 8.12
CA MET A 87 1.15 4.21 8.06
C MET A 87 2.23 4.04 7.00
N ILE A 88 2.87 2.86 6.91
CA ILE A 88 3.90 2.55 5.91
C ILE A 88 3.31 2.57 4.51
N ILE A 89 2.16 1.93 4.30
CA ILE A 89 1.45 1.94 3.01
C ILE A 89 1.09 3.37 2.62
N MET A 90 0.66 4.23 3.56
CA MET A 90 0.39 5.66 3.29
C MET A 90 1.65 6.41 2.83
N VAL A 91 2.80 6.16 3.47
CA VAL A 91 4.09 6.76 3.06
C VAL A 91 4.50 6.31 1.66
N LEU A 92 4.41 5.01 1.38
CA LEU A 92 4.74 4.42 0.08
C LEU A 92 3.72 4.78 -1.01
N GLY A 93 2.47 5.01 -0.64
CA GLY A 93 1.39 5.43 -1.52
C GLY A 93 1.69 6.75 -2.21
N ASN A 94 2.54 7.60 -1.64
CA ASN A 94 2.95 8.85 -2.25
C ASN A 94 3.75 8.64 -3.55
N PRO A 95 4.95 8.04 -3.54
CA PRO A 95 5.67 7.75 -4.78
C PRO A 95 4.89 6.79 -5.70
N ALA A 96 4.12 5.84 -5.17
CA ALA A 96 3.28 4.94 -5.98
C ALA A 96 2.18 5.71 -6.75
N ALA A 97 1.50 6.66 -6.12
CA ALA A 97 0.49 7.51 -6.76
C ALA A 97 1.07 8.35 -7.91
N ARG A 98 2.31 8.82 -7.75
CA ARG A 98 3.02 9.56 -8.82
C ARG A 98 3.40 8.68 -9.98
N ALA A 99 3.91 7.48 -9.68
CA ALA A 99 4.20 6.48 -10.68
C ALA A 99 2.94 6.13 -11.48
N ALA A 100 1.82 5.88 -10.81
CA ALA A 100 0.55 5.56 -11.47
C ALA A 100 0.03 6.73 -12.31
N GLY A 101 0.10 7.96 -11.80
CA GLY A 101 -0.30 9.16 -12.55
C GLY A 101 0.55 9.36 -13.80
N ALA A 102 1.86 9.15 -13.72
CA ALA A 102 2.76 9.17 -14.87
C ALA A 102 2.41 8.06 -15.88
N ALA A 103 2.17 6.84 -15.40
CA ALA A 103 1.80 5.70 -16.23
C ALA A 103 0.48 5.93 -16.99
N LEU A 104 -0.53 6.53 -16.35
CA LEU A 104 -1.80 6.90 -16.99
C LEU A 104 -1.62 7.90 -18.16
N LEU A 105 -0.60 8.75 -18.04
CA LEU A 105 -0.21 9.72 -19.05
C LEU A 105 0.72 9.12 -20.12
N GLY A 106 1.00 7.82 -20.07
CA GLY A 106 1.82 7.11 -21.05
C GLY A 106 3.32 7.34 -20.88
N ARG A 107 3.77 7.77 -19.70
CA ARG A 107 5.19 8.03 -19.41
C ARG A 107 5.69 7.27 -18.19
N ARG A 108 6.99 7.01 -18.14
CA ARG A 108 7.65 6.41 -16.98
C ARG A 108 8.32 7.46 -16.12
N ALA A 109 7.91 7.59 -14.86
CA ALA A 109 8.53 8.55 -13.94
C ALA A 109 9.93 8.08 -13.48
N GLY A 110 10.91 8.98 -13.49
CA GLY A 110 12.25 8.68 -12.99
C GLY A 110 12.32 8.65 -11.45
N ALA A 111 13.34 7.99 -10.87
CA ALA A 111 13.50 7.90 -9.41
C ALA A 111 13.55 9.27 -8.71
N ARG A 112 14.34 10.21 -9.28
CA ARG A 112 14.40 11.60 -8.80
C ARG A 112 13.04 12.27 -8.92
N GLU A 113 12.29 11.99 -9.98
CA GLU A 113 10.95 12.54 -10.13
C GLU A 113 10.09 12.07 -8.97
N LEU A 114 9.97 10.77 -8.72
CA LEU A 114 9.12 10.19 -7.66
C LEU A 114 9.40 10.75 -6.26
N LEU A 115 10.67 11.02 -5.94
CA LEU A 115 11.08 11.48 -4.61
C LEU A 115 11.12 13.01 -4.46
N ARG A 116 11.06 13.77 -5.55
CA ARG A 116 11.13 15.26 -5.53
C ARG A 116 10.09 15.87 -4.56
N PRO A 117 10.51 16.68 -3.58
CA PRO A 117 9.62 17.24 -2.56
C PRO A 117 8.45 18.07 -3.12
N ALA A 118 8.72 18.89 -4.13
CA ALA A 118 7.73 19.80 -4.72
C ALA A 118 6.53 19.07 -5.36
N GLY A 119 6.74 17.84 -5.86
CA GLY A 119 5.69 17.02 -6.47
C GLY A 119 5.06 16.02 -5.51
N ALA A 120 5.84 15.48 -4.58
CA ALA A 120 5.41 14.46 -3.64
C ALA A 120 4.48 14.98 -2.54
N ARG A 121 4.52 16.27 -2.17
CA ARG A 121 3.72 16.78 -1.03
C ARG A 121 3.99 16.03 0.27
N TRP A 122 5.26 15.66 0.51
CA TRP A 122 5.70 14.92 1.70
C TRP A 122 5.19 15.55 3.01
N GLY A 123 5.14 16.88 3.12
CA GLY A 123 4.59 17.53 4.31
C GLY A 123 3.13 17.14 4.60
N GLY A 124 2.29 17.05 3.56
CA GLY A 124 0.91 16.58 3.71
C GLY A 124 0.82 15.08 4.01
N THR A 125 1.69 14.26 3.42
CA THR A 125 1.78 12.82 3.71
C THR A 125 2.18 12.60 5.17
N LEU A 126 3.27 13.22 5.63
CA LEU A 126 3.78 13.09 6.98
C LEU A 126 2.81 13.63 8.04
N LEU A 127 2.03 14.66 7.72
CA LEU A 127 0.95 15.14 8.57
C LEU A 127 -0.19 14.11 8.71
N LEU A 128 -0.54 13.43 7.62
CA LEU A 128 -1.66 12.47 7.59
C LEU A 128 -1.28 11.08 8.10
N VAL A 129 0.00 10.71 8.07
CA VAL A 129 0.50 9.43 8.60
C VAL A 129 0.03 9.16 10.04
N PRO A 130 0.24 10.05 11.04
CA PRO A 130 -0.26 9.81 12.39
C PRO A 130 -1.79 9.78 12.48
N VAL A 131 -2.49 10.51 11.60
CA VAL A 131 -3.97 10.48 11.54
C VAL A 131 -4.46 9.12 11.05
N VAL A 132 -3.88 8.58 9.98
CA VAL A 132 -4.17 7.23 9.46
C VAL A 132 -3.85 6.19 10.53
N GLY A 133 -2.69 6.31 11.19
CA GLY A 133 -2.31 5.46 12.31
C GLY A 133 -3.35 5.47 13.42
N ALA A 134 -3.75 6.65 13.91
CA ALA A 134 -4.74 6.79 15.00
C ALA A 134 -6.12 6.23 14.63
N VAL A 135 -6.61 6.49 13.41
CA VAL A 135 -7.88 5.93 12.94
C VAL A 135 -7.79 4.41 12.86
N MET A 136 -6.68 3.88 12.34
CA MET A 136 -6.48 2.44 12.21
C MET A 136 -6.33 1.76 13.56
N THR A 137 -5.60 2.36 14.51
CA THR A 137 -5.51 1.91 15.90
C THR A 137 -6.90 1.85 16.53
N THR A 138 -7.69 2.92 16.38
CA THR A 138 -9.05 2.98 16.95
C THR A 138 -9.95 1.90 16.34
N ALA A 139 -9.93 1.74 15.01
CA ALA A 139 -10.71 0.72 14.32
C ALA A 139 -10.26 -0.71 14.71
N ALA A 140 -8.97 -0.94 14.86
CA ALA A 140 -8.43 -2.22 15.29
C ALA A 140 -8.74 -2.52 16.77
N LEU A 141 -8.81 -1.52 17.65
CA LEU A 141 -9.25 -1.74 19.04
C LEU A 141 -10.70 -2.20 19.12
N LEU A 142 -11.54 -1.80 18.16
CA LEU A 142 -12.96 -2.15 18.08
C LEU A 142 -13.23 -3.49 17.37
N GLY A 143 -12.28 -4.42 17.39
CA GLY A 143 -12.48 -5.74 16.78
C GLY A 143 -12.30 -5.71 15.26
N PRO A 144 -13.19 -6.34 14.46
CA PRO A 144 -13.04 -6.46 13.01
C PRO A 144 -13.26 -5.14 12.23
N THR A 145 -13.55 -4.02 12.91
CA THR A 145 -13.81 -2.75 12.23
C THR A 145 -12.58 -2.17 11.51
N TRP A 146 -11.38 -2.70 11.80
CA TRP A 146 -10.16 -2.43 11.04
C TRP A 146 -10.34 -2.70 9.54
N ILE A 147 -11.18 -3.66 9.14
CA ILE A 147 -11.50 -3.96 7.74
C ILE A 147 -12.10 -2.72 7.06
N ILE A 148 -13.00 -2.02 7.76
CA ILE A 148 -13.65 -0.80 7.26
C ILE A 148 -12.60 0.33 7.18
N GLY A 149 -11.82 0.53 8.24
CA GLY A 149 -10.74 1.53 8.26
C GLY A 149 -9.76 1.32 7.10
N PHE A 150 -9.35 0.07 6.88
CA PHE A 150 -8.46 -0.28 5.79
C PHE A 150 -9.10 0.04 4.43
N ALA A 151 -10.33 -0.39 4.17
CA ALA A 151 -11.02 -0.14 2.91
C ALA A 151 -11.18 1.37 2.60
N LEU A 152 -11.45 2.20 3.60
CA LEU A 152 -11.73 3.63 3.41
C LEU A 152 -10.46 4.49 3.27
N LEU A 153 -9.34 4.07 3.85
CA LEU A 153 -8.11 4.89 3.92
C LEU A 153 -7.10 4.64 2.79
N GLY A 154 -7.31 3.63 1.93
CA GLY A 154 -6.32 3.28 0.90
C GLY A 154 -6.01 4.37 -0.11
N ALA A 155 -7.01 5.18 -0.47
CA ALA A 155 -6.86 6.22 -1.47
C ALA A 155 -6.40 7.58 -0.90
N VAL A 156 -5.98 7.66 0.37
CA VAL A 156 -5.57 8.94 0.99
C VAL A 156 -4.32 9.53 0.31
N ALA A 157 -3.28 8.71 0.08
CA ALA A 157 -2.09 9.16 -0.62
C ALA A 157 -2.37 9.51 -2.10
N PRO A 158 -3.06 8.67 -2.88
CA PRO A 158 -3.50 9.03 -4.24
C PRO A 158 -4.33 10.32 -4.29
N ALA A 159 -5.31 10.51 -3.42
CA ALA A 159 -6.09 11.75 -3.36
C ALA A 159 -5.18 12.97 -3.07
N LEU A 160 -4.27 12.85 -2.10
CA LEU A 160 -3.35 13.93 -1.79
C LEU A 160 -2.44 14.27 -2.98
N VAL A 161 -1.89 13.27 -3.66
CA VAL A 161 -0.81 13.45 -4.63
C VAL A 161 -1.33 13.69 -6.05
N VAL A 162 -2.26 12.85 -6.51
CA VAL A 162 -2.85 12.90 -7.86
C VAL A 162 -3.95 13.95 -7.92
N ASP A 163 -4.95 13.86 -7.05
CA ASP A 163 -6.07 14.82 -7.06
C ASP A 163 -5.64 16.17 -6.49
N ARG A 164 -4.46 16.23 -5.86
CA ARG A 164 -3.86 17.44 -5.26
C ARG A 164 -4.73 18.07 -4.15
N VAL A 165 -5.65 17.33 -3.53
CA VAL A 165 -6.60 17.89 -2.55
C VAL A 165 -5.90 18.40 -1.28
N HIS A 166 -6.53 19.33 -0.54
CA HIS A 166 -5.98 19.77 0.74
C HIS A 166 -5.82 18.59 1.72
N PRO A 167 -4.74 18.50 2.52
CA PRO A 167 -4.51 17.34 3.41
C PRO A 167 -5.72 17.00 4.29
N LEU A 168 -6.36 18.01 4.88
CA LEU A 168 -7.56 17.82 5.72
C LEU A 168 -8.77 17.23 4.97
N ARG A 169 -8.82 17.32 3.64
CA ARG A 169 -9.90 16.76 2.81
C ARG A 169 -9.55 15.41 2.19
N ALA A 170 -8.27 15.00 2.22
CA ALA A 170 -7.81 13.76 1.60
C ALA A 170 -8.46 12.50 2.21
N PRO A 171 -8.62 12.38 3.55
CA PRO A 171 -9.33 11.25 4.16
C PRO A 171 -10.78 11.13 3.71
N LEU A 172 -11.52 12.25 3.72
CA LEU A 172 -12.92 12.28 3.29
C LEU A 172 -13.07 11.94 1.81
N ARG A 173 -12.17 12.45 0.97
CA ARG A 173 -12.13 12.14 -0.46
C ARG A 173 -11.88 10.65 -0.71
N SER A 174 -10.90 10.07 0.00
CA SER A 174 -10.60 8.64 -0.04
C SER A 174 -11.83 7.80 0.33
N ALA A 175 -12.47 8.11 1.46
CA ALA A 175 -13.65 7.40 1.92
C ALA A 175 -14.83 7.51 0.93
N THR A 176 -15.04 8.70 0.36
CA THR A 176 -16.11 8.94 -0.62
C THR A 176 -15.90 8.11 -1.89
N LEU A 177 -14.67 8.08 -2.43
CA LEU A 177 -14.36 7.25 -3.60
C LEU A 177 -14.44 5.76 -3.27
N ALA A 178 -14.06 5.35 -2.06
CA ALA A 178 -14.13 3.96 -1.61
C ALA A 178 -15.56 3.42 -1.60
N VAL A 179 -16.56 4.24 -1.22
CA VAL A 179 -17.98 3.84 -1.16
C VAL A 179 -18.73 4.03 -2.49
N ARG A 180 -18.22 4.84 -3.41
CA ARG A 180 -18.82 5.03 -4.74
C ARG A 180 -18.82 3.73 -5.55
N ALA A 181 -19.70 3.70 -6.56
CA ALA A 181 -19.89 2.54 -7.44
C ALA A 181 -20.10 1.22 -6.66
N GLY A 182 -20.88 1.28 -5.57
CA GLY A 182 -21.23 0.12 -4.75
C GLY A 182 -20.09 -0.42 -3.88
N GLY A 183 -19.10 0.41 -3.52
CA GLY A 183 -18.00 -0.02 -2.64
C GLY A 183 -16.89 -0.81 -3.34
N ARG A 184 -16.89 -0.84 -4.68
CA ARG A 184 -15.95 -1.65 -5.48
C ARG A 184 -14.49 -1.39 -5.12
N ALA A 185 -14.10 -0.12 -4.99
CA ALA A 185 -12.73 0.26 -4.68
C ALA A 185 -12.28 -0.31 -3.32
N GLY A 186 -13.14 -0.18 -2.30
CA GLY A 186 -12.90 -0.79 -0.99
C GLY A 186 -12.81 -2.31 -1.07
N ALA A 187 -13.71 -2.96 -1.79
CA ALA A 187 -13.72 -4.43 -1.95
C ALA A 187 -12.46 -4.96 -2.66
N VAL A 188 -12.02 -4.29 -3.75
CA VAL A 188 -10.79 -4.67 -4.47
C VAL A 188 -9.56 -4.50 -3.59
N ARG A 189 -9.50 -3.42 -2.79
CA ARG A 189 -8.42 -3.22 -1.83
C ARG A 189 -8.38 -4.31 -0.76
N LEU A 190 -9.53 -4.69 -0.21
CA LEU A 190 -9.61 -5.79 0.77
C LEU A 190 -9.20 -7.13 0.16
N LEU A 191 -9.63 -7.41 -1.07
CA LEU A 191 -9.21 -8.61 -1.79
C LEU A 191 -7.70 -8.63 -2.02
N GLY A 192 -7.13 -7.51 -2.48
CA GLY A 192 -5.69 -7.36 -2.67
C GLY A 192 -4.91 -7.52 -1.37
N TYR A 193 -5.40 -6.94 -0.28
CA TYR A 193 -4.82 -7.11 1.04
C TYR A 193 -4.86 -8.58 1.49
N LEU A 194 -6.00 -9.26 1.36
CA LEU A 194 -6.13 -10.66 1.74
C LEU A 194 -5.20 -11.57 0.93
N ALA A 195 -5.15 -11.37 -0.39
CA ALA A 195 -4.24 -12.11 -1.26
C ALA A 195 -2.78 -11.92 -0.85
N TRP A 196 -2.37 -10.66 -0.62
CA TRP A 196 -1.01 -10.37 -0.14
C TRP A 196 -0.76 -10.91 1.26
N TRP A 197 -1.73 -10.86 2.16
CA TRP A 197 -1.61 -11.42 3.51
C TRP A 197 -1.35 -12.92 3.47
N LEU A 198 -2.09 -13.67 2.63
CA LEU A 198 -1.85 -15.11 2.42
C LEU A 198 -0.44 -15.38 1.88
N VAL A 199 0.00 -14.60 0.88
CA VAL A 199 1.37 -14.71 0.34
C VAL A 199 2.42 -14.39 1.40
N ARG A 200 2.21 -13.33 2.21
CA ARG A 200 3.14 -12.92 3.27
C ARG A 200 3.28 -14.00 4.33
N VAL A 201 2.17 -14.55 4.80
CA VAL A 201 2.16 -15.63 5.78
C VAL A 201 2.83 -16.87 5.20
N GLY A 202 2.45 -17.29 3.99
CA GLY A 202 3.04 -18.46 3.35
C GLY A 202 4.55 -18.35 3.14
N LEU A 203 5.04 -17.21 2.64
CA LEU A 203 6.47 -16.98 2.45
C LEU A 203 7.21 -16.81 3.77
N GLY A 204 6.69 -16.00 4.70
CA GLY A 204 7.35 -15.73 5.99
C GLY A 204 7.52 -17.00 6.82
N VAL A 205 6.43 -17.77 6.92
CA VAL A 205 6.42 -19.05 7.66
C VAL A 205 7.19 -20.13 6.90
N GLY A 206 6.97 -20.26 5.59
CA GLY A 206 7.60 -21.29 4.77
C GLY A 206 9.11 -21.16 4.65
N VAL A 207 9.64 -19.93 4.48
CA VAL A 207 11.10 -19.70 4.44
C VAL A 207 11.72 -20.04 5.78
N TYR A 208 11.10 -19.64 6.89
CA TYR A 208 11.63 -19.93 8.21
C TYR A 208 11.68 -21.44 8.48
N TYR A 209 10.55 -22.14 8.36
CA TYR A 209 10.51 -23.59 8.62
C TYR A 209 11.33 -24.39 7.61
N GLY A 210 11.52 -23.88 6.39
CA GLY A 210 12.42 -24.48 5.42
C GLY A 210 13.89 -24.43 5.87
N LEU A 211 14.33 -23.30 6.43
CA LEU A 211 15.68 -23.16 6.97
C LEU A 211 15.88 -23.98 8.26
N ASP A 212 14.88 -23.98 9.14
CA ASP A 212 14.89 -24.70 10.41
C ASP A 212 14.89 -26.22 10.18
N GLY A 213 14.06 -26.70 9.25
CA GLY A 213 14.01 -28.12 8.88
C GLY A 213 15.28 -28.64 8.19
N LEU A 214 16.17 -27.76 7.74
CA LEU A 214 17.50 -28.10 7.22
C LEU A 214 18.61 -27.96 8.27
N ASP A 215 18.26 -27.67 9.52
CA ASP A 215 19.18 -27.42 10.63
C ASP A 215 20.17 -26.26 10.34
N LEU A 216 19.72 -25.27 9.56
CA LEU A 216 20.50 -24.09 9.19
C LEU A 216 20.27 -22.90 10.13
N LEU A 217 19.41 -23.05 11.15
CA LEU A 217 19.03 -21.99 12.08
C LEU A 217 19.43 -22.31 13.52
N PRO A 218 20.65 -21.91 13.95
CA PRO A 218 21.01 -21.95 15.36
C PRO A 218 20.02 -21.13 16.20
N GLU A 219 19.77 -21.56 17.43
CA GLU A 219 18.82 -20.92 18.36
C GLU A 219 19.04 -19.40 18.50
N THR A 220 20.31 -18.97 18.58
CA THR A 220 20.68 -17.55 18.69
C THR A 220 20.30 -16.70 17.47
N TRP A 221 20.07 -17.33 16.31
CA TRP A 221 19.74 -16.67 15.05
C TRP A 221 18.25 -16.67 14.72
N GLN A 222 17.43 -17.40 15.47
CA GLN A 222 16.00 -17.55 15.18
C GLN A 222 15.25 -16.21 15.14
N ILE A 223 15.42 -15.36 16.16
CA ILE A 223 14.81 -14.02 16.22
C ILE A 223 15.30 -13.12 15.07
N PRO A 224 16.61 -12.82 14.92
CA PRO A 224 17.07 -11.90 13.88
C PRO A 224 16.75 -12.40 12.47
N VAL A 225 16.80 -13.72 12.21
CA VAL A 225 16.39 -14.28 10.92
C VAL A 225 14.89 -14.13 10.71
N SER A 226 14.05 -14.38 11.72
CA SER A 226 12.61 -14.15 11.62
C SER A 226 12.30 -12.68 11.27
N LEU A 227 12.91 -11.73 11.97
CA LEU A 227 12.75 -10.29 11.68
C LEU A 227 13.20 -9.95 10.25
N LEU A 228 14.32 -10.51 9.79
CA LEU A 228 14.84 -10.31 8.44
C LEU A 228 13.89 -10.86 7.37
N ILE A 229 13.37 -12.08 7.57
CA ILE A 229 12.41 -12.72 6.66
C ILE A 229 11.14 -11.86 6.56
N TRP A 230 10.54 -11.49 7.69
CA TRP A 230 9.32 -10.68 7.71
C TRP A 230 9.55 -9.29 7.11
N ALA A 231 10.68 -8.64 7.40
CA ALA A 231 11.05 -7.37 6.78
C ALA A 231 11.23 -7.51 5.26
N GLY A 232 11.88 -8.58 4.79
CA GLY A 232 12.08 -8.87 3.37
C GLY A 232 10.75 -9.09 2.64
N VAL A 233 9.86 -9.90 3.20
CA VAL A 233 8.51 -10.13 2.67
C VAL A 233 7.68 -8.84 2.63
N ASN A 234 7.69 -8.07 3.73
CA ASN A 234 6.94 -6.81 3.82
C ASN A 234 7.52 -5.72 2.89
N SER A 235 8.81 -5.77 2.56
CA SER A 235 9.44 -4.84 1.60
C SER A 235 8.86 -4.95 0.18
N VAL A 236 8.21 -6.06 -0.15
CA VAL A 236 7.51 -6.25 -1.43
C VAL A 236 6.01 -6.03 -1.26
N ALA A 237 5.41 -6.56 -0.19
CA ALA A 237 3.97 -6.51 -0.01
C ALA A 237 3.44 -5.08 0.20
N TYR A 238 4.12 -4.27 1.03
CA TYR A 238 3.68 -2.89 1.32
C TYR A 238 3.64 -2.00 0.08
N PRO A 239 4.69 -1.94 -0.76
CA PRO A 239 4.62 -1.15 -1.97
C PRO A 239 3.69 -1.76 -3.03
N ALA A 240 3.46 -3.08 -3.03
CA ALA A 240 2.46 -3.69 -3.91
C ALA A 240 1.04 -3.20 -3.58
N ILE A 241 0.68 -3.14 -2.30
CA ILE A 241 -0.61 -2.60 -1.86
C ILE A 241 -0.70 -1.10 -2.14
N ALA A 242 0.39 -0.34 -1.91
CA ALA A 242 0.43 1.08 -2.24
C ALA A 242 0.25 1.35 -3.76
N CYS A 243 0.82 0.50 -4.62
CA CYS A 243 0.58 0.53 -6.06
C CYS A 243 -0.88 0.20 -6.39
N LEU A 244 -1.46 -0.81 -5.74
CA LEU A 244 -2.86 -1.16 -5.93
C LEU A 244 -3.78 0.01 -5.58
N ASP A 245 -3.52 0.71 -4.47
CA ASP A 245 -4.29 1.91 -4.09
C ASP A 245 -4.26 3.00 -5.15
N ALA A 246 -3.07 3.27 -5.71
CA ALA A 246 -2.90 4.25 -6.75
C ALA A 246 -3.68 3.88 -8.03
N VAL A 247 -3.61 2.62 -8.44
CA VAL A 247 -4.30 2.09 -9.62
C VAL A 247 -5.82 2.08 -9.43
N VAL A 248 -6.30 1.58 -8.29
CA VAL A 248 -7.73 1.54 -7.95
C VAL A 248 -8.30 2.95 -7.84
N HIS A 249 -7.56 3.90 -7.26
CA HIS A 249 -7.98 5.30 -7.19
C HIS A 249 -8.19 5.90 -8.58
N LEU A 250 -7.22 5.71 -9.50
CA LEU A 250 -7.34 6.21 -10.87
C LEU A 250 -8.46 5.52 -11.65
N GLU A 251 -8.63 4.20 -11.53
CA GLU A 251 -9.73 3.47 -12.16
C GLU A 251 -11.10 3.94 -11.64
N THR A 252 -11.20 4.18 -10.33
CA THR A 252 -12.43 4.69 -9.72
C THR A 252 -12.78 6.07 -10.29
N ARG A 253 -11.79 6.92 -10.53
CA ARG A 253 -11.99 8.23 -11.15
C ARG A 253 -12.33 8.15 -12.64
N ILE A 254 -11.74 7.21 -13.38
CA ILE A 254 -12.16 6.91 -14.77
C ILE A 254 -13.63 6.51 -14.78
N ARG A 255 -14.02 5.57 -13.91
CA ARG A 255 -15.38 5.01 -13.88
C ARG A 255 -16.44 5.99 -13.38
N THR A 256 -16.14 6.79 -12.36
CA THR A 256 -17.15 7.61 -11.66
C THR A 256 -17.08 9.09 -11.97
N GLU A 257 -15.97 9.57 -12.54
CA GLU A 257 -15.75 11.00 -12.79
C GLU A 257 -15.35 11.31 -14.23
N GLY A 258 -15.23 10.31 -15.11
CA GLY A 258 -14.89 10.51 -16.52
C GLY A 258 -13.48 11.06 -16.75
N LEU A 259 -12.52 10.66 -15.91
CA LEU A 259 -11.13 11.11 -16.01
C LEU A 259 -10.53 10.80 -17.41
N ASP A 260 -10.90 9.69 -18.02
CA ASP A 260 -10.52 9.30 -19.38
C ASP A 260 -11.01 10.31 -20.43
N ILE A 261 -12.25 10.77 -20.33
CA ILE A 261 -12.83 11.78 -21.23
C ILE A 261 -12.08 13.10 -21.11
N LEU A 262 -11.74 13.52 -19.89
CA LEU A 262 -10.96 14.74 -19.68
C LEU A 262 -9.56 14.64 -20.25
N LEU A 263 -8.88 13.50 -20.03
CA LEU A 263 -7.55 13.27 -20.60
C LEU A 263 -7.58 13.23 -22.13
N ALA A 264 -8.67 12.76 -22.73
CA ALA A 264 -8.85 12.75 -24.18
C ALA A 264 -9.12 14.16 -24.76
N ARG A 265 -9.75 15.05 -23.99
CA ARG A 265 -10.12 16.41 -24.41
C ARG A 265 -9.09 17.48 -24.03
N ALA A 266 -8.05 17.10 -23.31
CA ALA A 266 -7.02 18.00 -22.84
C ALA A 266 -6.25 18.66 -24.00
N PRO A 267 -6.09 20.00 -24.00
CA PRO A 267 -5.22 20.67 -24.96
C PRO A 267 -3.77 20.18 -24.85
N ALA A 268 -3.08 20.09 -25.99
CA ALA A 268 -1.66 19.80 -26.02
C ALA A 268 -0.87 20.83 -25.19
N GLY A 269 0.07 20.36 -24.37
CA GLY A 269 0.86 21.21 -23.48
C GLY A 269 0.24 21.51 -22.11
N THR A 270 -0.96 20.99 -21.81
CA THR A 270 -1.53 21.12 -20.47
C THR A 270 -0.64 20.39 -19.44
N PRO A 271 -0.23 21.03 -18.33
CA PRO A 271 0.63 20.39 -17.34
C PRO A 271 -0.02 19.14 -16.73
N ASP A 272 0.72 18.03 -16.65
CA ASP A 272 0.27 16.75 -16.07
C ASP A 272 -0.43 16.90 -14.72
N ALA A 273 0.11 17.75 -13.85
CA ALA A 273 -0.45 17.97 -12.52
C ALA A 273 -1.83 18.65 -12.57
N ALA A 274 -2.06 19.51 -13.57
CA ALA A 274 -3.36 20.13 -13.78
C ALA A 274 -4.35 19.10 -14.35
N LEU A 275 -3.92 18.28 -15.32
CA LEU A 275 -4.75 17.23 -15.92
C LEU A 275 -5.28 16.24 -14.89
N LEU A 276 -4.42 15.77 -14.01
CA LEU A 276 -4.80 14.81 -12.98
C LEU A 276 -5.66 15.45 -11.88
N ALA A 277 -5.57 16.76 -11.66
CA ALA A 277 -6.34 17.45 -10.62
C ALA A 277 -7.72 17.97 -11.08
N ALA A 278 -8.06 17.91 -12.36
CA ALA A 278 -9.09 18.73 -13.02
C ALA A 278 -10.59 18.40 -12.74
N LEU A 279 -10.96 17.79 -11.61
CA LEU A 279 -12.35 17.38 -11.29
C LEU A 279 -12.77 17.70 -9.85
N ARG A 280 -12.42 18.88 -9.34
CA ARG A 280 -12.77 19.27 -7.98
C ARG A 280 -14.05 20.06 -7.89
#